data_AF-A0A1G7J7A0-F1
#
_entry.id   AF-A0A1G7J7A0-F1
#
_cell.length_a   1.000
_cell.length_b   1.000
_cell.length_c   1.000
_cell.angle_alpha   90.00
_cell.angle_beta   90.00
_cell.angle_gamma   90.00
#
_symmetry.space_group_name_H-M   'P 1'
#
loop_
_entity.id
_entity.type
_entity.pdbx_description
1 polymer ?
#
loop_
_entity_poly.entity_id
_entity_poly.type
_entity_poly.pdbx_seq_one_letter_code
_entity_poly.pdbx_strand_id
1 'polypeptide(L)' 'ESVTEKGKFVSLSFFRDEAAVEAWRNTIEHRRTQAKGRARIFENYRLRVASVIRDYGLNERDQAPKDSRVAHEPH' A
#
# COMPACT_ATOMS: atom_id res chain seq x y z
N GLU A 1 -1.78 -5.04 13.12
CA GLU A 1 -0.63 -5.85 13.58
C GLU A 1 -0.65 -7.18 12.83
N SER A 2 0.50 -7.79 12.53
CA SER A 2 0.56 -9.09 11.85
C SER A 2 -0.13 -10.16 12.69
N VAL A 3 -0.88 -11.04 12.02
CA VAL A 3 -1.59 -12.16 12.67
C VAL A 3 -0.64 -13.27 13.14
N THR A 4 0.56 -13.37 12.56
CA THR A 4 1.57 -14.38 12.89
C THR A 4 2.77 -13.83 13.69
N GLU A 5 3.00 -12.52 13.65
CA GLU A 5 4.17 -11.87 14.26
C GLU A 5 3.74 -10.60 15.01
N LYS A 6 3.46 -10.71 16.30
CA LYS A 6 3.11 -9.56 17.14
C LYS A 6 4.20 -8.48 17.10
N GLY A 7 3.81 -7.21 17.19
CA GLY A 7 4.68 -6.05 17.06
C GLY A 7 5.05 -5.67 15.63
N LYS A 8 4.72 -6.49 14.63
CA LYS A 8 4.96 -6.18 13.21
C LYS A 8 3.75 -5.53 12.57
N PHE A 9 3.99 -4.44 11.86
CA PHE A 9 2.94 -3.65 11.21
C PHE A 9 3.23 -3.50 9.72
N VAL A 10 2.17 -3.42 8.93
CA VAL A 10 2.21 -3.01 7.53
C VAL A 10 1.32 -1.79 7.40
N SER A 11 1.88 -0.71 6.87
CA SER A 11 1.12 0.46 6.44
C SER A 11 1.05 0.44 4.91
N LEU A 12 -0.16 0.53 4.38
CA LEU A 12 -0.41 0.65 2.94
C LEU A 12 -0.92 2.05 2.66
N SER A 13 -0.36 2.68 1.64
CA SER A 13 -0.76 4.02 1.20
C SER A 13 -0.81 4.02 -0.31
N PHE A 14 -1.94 4.48 -0.86
CA PHE A 14 -2.16 4.56 -2.29
C PHE A 14 -2.03 6.01 -2.72
N PHE A 15 -1.30 6.23 -3.80
CA PHE A 15 -1.09 7.53 -4.41
C PHE A 15 -1.46 7.42 -5.88
N ARG A 16 -1.97 8.53 -6.44
CA ARG A 16 -2.35 8.59 -7.86
C ARG A 16 -1.17 8.29 -8.77
N ASP A 17 0.00 8.82 -8.43
CA ASP A 17 1.22 8.76 -9.24
C ASP A 17 2.46 9.00 -8.35
N GLU A 18 3.65 8.85 -8.93
CA GLU A 18 4.92 9.05 -8.24
C GLU A 18 5.15 10.51 -7.81
N ALA A 19 4.62 11.48 -8.56
CA ALA A 19 4.72 12.90 -8.20
C ALA A 19 3.93 13.21 -6.91
N ALA A 20 2.77 12.56 -6.72
CA ALA A 20 2.00 12.66 -5.48
C ALA A 20 2.76 12.05 -4.28
N VAL A 21 3.47 10.94 -4.49
CA VAL A 21 4.36 10.35 -3.47
C VAL A 21 5.46 11.34 -3.10
N GLU A 22 6.08 11.98 -4.10
CA GLU A 22 7.12 12.98 -3.90
C GLU A 22 6.62 14.21 -3.12
N ALA A 23 5.48 14.76 -3.52
CA ALA A 23 4.89 15.90 -2.84
C ALA A 23 4.59 15.57 -1.36
N TRP A 24 3.96 14.43 -1.12
CA TRP A 24 3.61 13.97 0.22
C TRP A 24 4.85 13.74 1.11
N ARG A 25 5.87 13.03 0.63
CA ARG A 25 7.08 12.73 1.43
C ARG A 25 7.87 13.98 1.81
N ASN A 26 7.67 15.07 1.08
CA ASN A 26 8.35 16.34 1.29
C ASN A 26 7.58 17.32 2.18
N THR A 27 6.36 16.98 2.62
CA THR A 27 5.65 17.77 3.63
C THR A 27 6.42 17.80 4.97
N ILE A 28 6.39 18.95 5.67
CA ILE A 28 7.07 19.12 6.96
C ILE A 28 6.56 18.11 8.00
N GLU A 29 5.25 17.87 8.00
CA GLU A 29 4.64 16.91 8.91
C GLU A 29 5.15 15.49 8.66
N HIS A 30 5.19 15.05 7.39
CA HIS A 30 5.73 13.74 7.07
C HIS A 30 7.20 13.61 7.48
N ARG A 31 8.03 14.63 7.21
CA ARG A 31 9.45 14.63 7.62
C ARG A 31 9.61 14.56 9.14
N ARG A 32 8.80 15.27 9.92
CA ARG A 32 8.80 15.21 11.39
C ARG A 32 8.42 13.82 11.89
N THR A 33 7.36 13.23 11.34
CA THR A 33 6.93 11.87 11.70
C THR A 33 7.97 10.84 11.32
N GLN A 34 8.57 10.95 10.13
CA GLN A 34 9.64 10.07 9.66
C GLN A 34 10.88 10.15 10.57
N ALA A 35 11.27 11.34 11.02
CA ALA A 35 12.39 11.51 11.96
C ALA A 35 12.12 10.82 13.29
N LYS A 36 10.91 10.98 13.86
CA LYS A 36 10.50 10.27 15.08
C LYS A 36 10.50 8.75 14.87
N GLY A 37 9.98 8.31 13.72
CA GLY A 37 9.96 6.94 13.25
C GLY A 37 11.34 6.28 13.34
N ARG A 38 12.32 6.89 12.66
CA ARG A 38 13.71 6.45 12.59
C ARG A 38 14.43 6.49 13.93
N ALA A 39 14.11 7.46 14.78
CA ALA A 39 14.85 7.66 16.02
C ALA A 39 14.38 6.73 17.14
N ARG A 40 13.06 6.47 17.25
CA ARG A 40 12.49 5.91 18.49
C ARG A 40 11.27 5.00 18.36
N ILE A 41 10.57 4.98 17.22
CA ILE A 41 9.28 4.26 17.12
C ILE A 41 9.46 2.86 16.55
N PHE A 42 10.32 2.68 15.54
CA PHE A 42 10.53 1.39 14.90
C PHE A 42 11.93 0.86 15.23
N GLU A 43 12.01 -0.40 15.64
CA GLU A 43 13.28 -1.14 15.73
C GLU A 43 13.90 -1.32 14.34
N ASN A 44 13.05 -1.61 13.34
CA ASN A 44 13.43 -1.72 11.93
C ASN A 44 12.22 -1.47 11.02
N TYR A 45 12.44 -1.05 9.77
CA TYR A 45 11.39 -0.95 8.76
C TYR A 45 11.95 -1.07 7.33
N ARG A 46 11.09 -1.45 6.39
CA ARG A 46 11.39 -1.47 4.95
C ARG A 46 10.28 -0.76 4.19
N LEU A 47 10.66 0.11 3.25
CA LEU A 47 9.73 0.73 2.31
C LEU A 47 9.80 -0.02 0.97
N ARG A 48 8.64 -0.22 0.33
CA ARG A 48 8.51 -0.73 -1.04
C ARG A 48 7.53 0.17 -1.77
N VAL A 49 7.91 0.58 -2.98
CA VAL A 49 7.07 1.37 -3.88
C VAL A 49 6.88 0.54 -5.15
N ALA A 50 5.64 0.40 -5.60
CA ALA A 50 5.30 -0.37 -6.78
C ALA A 50 4.09 0.25 -7.48
N SER A 51 4.03 0.10 -8.80
CA SER A 51 2.86 0.48 -9.60
C SER A 51 1.77 -0.60 -9.49
N VAL A 52 0.52 -0.16 -9.31
CA VAL A 52 -0.64 -1.06 -9.40
C VAL A 52 -0.90 -1.33 -10.88
N ILE A 53 -0.72 -2.59 -11.30
CA ILE A 53 -0.93 -3.00 -12.70
C ILE A 53 -2.42 -3.29 -12.96
N ARG A 54 -3.12 -3.81 -11.94
CA ARG A 54 -4.56 -4.08 -11.93
C ARG A 54 -5.11 -3.91 -10.51
N ASP A 55 -6.31 -3.35 -10.41
CA ASP A 55 -7.09 -3.24 -9.18
C ASP A 55 -8.53 -3.69 -9.46
N TYR A 56 -8.96 -4.77 -8.80
CA TYR A 56 -10.30 -5.32 -8.95
C TYR A 56 -10.73 -6.01 -7.67
N GLY A 57 -12.01 -5.87 -7.35
CA GLY A 57 -12.64 -6.41 -6.15
C GLY A 57 -13.49 -7.64 -6.45
N LEU A 58 -14.25 -8.06 -5.43
CA LEU A 58 -15.27 -9.09 -5.58
C LEU A 58 -16.34 -8.66 -6.60
N ASN A 59 -16.72 -7.38 -6.59
CA ASN A 59 -17.79 -6.82 -7.42
C ASN A 59 -17.25 -5.98 -8.58
N GLU A 60 -16.20 -5.18 -8.35
CA GLU A 60 -15.57 -4.34 -9.36
C GLU A 60 -14.61 -5.18 -10.21
N ARG A 61 -15.13 -5.81 -11.26
CA ARG A 61 -14.37 -6.78 -12.08
C ARG A 61 -13.73 -6.17 -13.33
N ASP A 62 -13.79 -4.85 -13.53
CA ASP A 62 -13.34 -4.17 -14.75
C ASP A 62 -11.87 -4.39 -15.11
N GLN A 63 -11.00 -4.61 -14.10
CA GLN A 63 -9.59 -4.94 -14.33
C GLN A 63 -9.28 -6.42 -14.11
N ALA A 64 -10.26 -7.25 -13.76
CA ALA A 64 -10.07 -8.68 -13.54
C ALA A 64 -9.62 -9.38 -14.85
N PRO A 65 -8.66 -10.32 -14.78
CA PRO A 65 -8.27 -11.14 -15.92
C PRO A 65 -9.46 -11.87 -16.55
N LYS A 66 -9.41 -12.08 -17.88
CA LYS A 66 -10.52 -12.69 -18.64
C LYS A 66 -10.87 -14.09 -18.13
N ASP A 67 -9.85 -14.91 -17.92
CA ASP A 67 -9.97 -16.26 -17.36
C ASP A 67 -10.60 -16.23 -15.95
N SER A 68 -10.21 -15.27 -15.10
CA SER A 68 -10.82 -15.09 -13.78
C SER A 68 -12.29 -14.67 -13.84
N ARG A 69 -12.70 -13.89 -14.85
CA ARG A 69 -14.13 -13.55 -15.03
C ARG A 69 -14.95 -14.77 -15.40
N VAL A 70 -14.50 -15.54 -16.39
CA VAL A 70 -15.19 -16.77 -16.85
C VAL A 70 -15.33 -17.78 -15.72
N ALA A 71 -14.28 -17.98 -14.91
CA ALA A 71 -14.32 -18.92 -13.79
C ALA A 71 -15.30 -18.52 -12.67
N HIS A 72 -15.75 -17.27 -12.62
CA HIS A 72 -16.59 -16.72 -11.56
C HIS A 72 -17.80 -15.97 -12.12
N GLU A 73 -18.24 -16.31 -13.34
CA GLU A 73 -19.44 -15.75 -13.94
C GLU A 73 -20.66 -16.34 -13.21
N PRO A 74 -21.56 -15.52 -12.64
CA PRO A 74 -22.75 -16.06 -11.99
C PRO A 74 -23.64 -16.76 -13.04
N HIS A 75 -24.11 -17.96 -12.69
CA HIS A 75 -25.06 -18.74 -13.48
C HIS A 75 -26.43 -18.06 -13.60
#